data_AF-A0A350R017-F1
#
_entry.id   AF-A0A350R017-F1
#
_cell.length_a   1.000
_cell.length_b   1.000
_cell.length_c   1.000
_cell.angle_alpha   90.00
_cell.angle_beta   90.00
_cell.angle_gamma   90.00
#
_symmetry.space_group_name_H-M   'P 1'
#
loop_
_entity.id
_entity.type
_entity.pdbx_description
1 polymer ?
#
loop_
_entity_poly.entity_id
_entity_poly.type
_entity_poly.pdbx_seq_one_letter_code
_entity_poly.pdbx_strand_id
1 'polypeptide(L)'
;MENFIEENLSLLKTFDENKDKVIDEAEKQKAADTAREWAAMVKRGEGYWSYYGKEGRKPLKSWEEGEEIARKHPEVFLSQGDSPYWLPFKILSFAMEEE
;
A
#
# COMPACT_ATOMS: atom_id res chain seq x y z
N MET A 1 -2.54 8.59 -10.81
CA MET A 1 -2.09 7.32 -10.19
C MET A 1 -0.85 6.69 -10.83
N GLU A 2 -0.85 6.34 -12.12
CA GLU A 2 0.24 5.57 -12.76
C GLU A 2 1.61 6.27 -12.70
N ASN A 3 1.65 7.58 -12.96
CA ASN A 3 2.88 8.37 -12.82
C ASN A 3 3.42 8.34 -11.38
N PHE A 4 2.54 8.37 -10.38
CA PHE A 4 2.94 8.33 -8.98
C PHE A 4 3.48 6.94 -8.58
N ILE A 5 2.93 5.87 -9.15
CA ILE A 5 3.47 4.51 -9.01
C ILE A 5 4.86 4.41 -9.64
N GLU A 6 5.06 5.00 -10.83
CA GLU A 6 6.34 5.00 -11.53
C GLU A 6 7.46 5.68 -10.73
N GLU A 7 7.16 6.79 -10.05
CA GLU A 7 8.13 7.47 -9.18
C GLU A 7 8.46 6.65 -7.90
N ASN A 8 7.66 5.64 -7.58
CA ASN A 8 7.73 4.89 -6.34
C ASN A 8 7.94 3.37 -6.51
N LEU A 9 8.33 2.90 -7.71
CA LEU A 9 8.51 1.48 -8.05
C LEU A 9 9.43 0.73 -7.09
N SER A 10 10.48 1.41 -6.58
CA SER A 10 11.44 0.82 -5.64
C SER A 10 10.80 0.34 -4.33
N LEU A 11 9.60 0.82 -4.01
CA LEU A 11 8.82 0.47 -2.84
C LEU A 11 7.72 -0.56 -3.11
N LEU A 12 7.52 -0.96 -4.38
CA LEU A 12 6.45 -1.87 -4.80
C LEU A 12 6.96 -3.30 -5.03
N LYS A 13 8.01 -3.71 -4.30
CA LYS A 13 8.66 -5.02 -4.50
C LYS A 13 7.75 -6.23 -4.33
N THR A 14 6.61 -6.08 -3.65
CA THR A 14 5.62 -7.17 -3.50
C THR A 14 4.73 -7.35 -4.73
N PHE A 15 4.80 -6.41 -5.68
CA PHE A 15 4.11 -6.47 -6.97
C PHE A 15 5.01 -7.02 -8.08
N ASP A 16 6.30 -7.29 -7.81
CA ASP A 16 7.21 -8.06 -8.66
C ASP A 16 6.82 -9.55 -8.57
N GLU A 17 5.73 -9.91 -9.26
CA GLU A 17 5.14 -11.24 -9.23
C GLU A 17 6.01 -12.25 -9.97
N ASN A 18 6.64 -11.82 -11.05
CA ASN A 18 7.49 -12.65 -11.89
C ASN A 18 8.92 -12.80 -11.30
N LYS A 19 9.28 -12.00 -10.27
CA LYS A 19 10.57 -11.98 -9.56
C LYS A 19 11.76 -11.65 -10.45
N ASP A 20 11.53 -10.94 -11.55
CA ASP A 20 12.57 -10.51 -12.48
C ASP A 20 13.27 -9.22 -12.01
N LYS A 21 12.81 -8.64 -10.88
CA LYS A 21 13.29 -7.40 -10.26
C LYS A 21 12.94 -6.14 -11.04
N VAL A 22 11.99 -6.23 -11.97
CA VAL A 22 11.52 -5.16 -12.82
C VAL A 22 10.00 -5.09 -12.71
N ILE A 23 9.50 -3.98 -12.13
CA ILE A 23 8.05 -3.75 -12.09
C ILE A 23 7.56 -3.33 -13.49
N ASP A 24 6.97 -4.27 -14.22
CA ASP A 24 6.46 -4.04 -15.58
C ASP A 24 5.12 -3.29 -15.59
N GLU A 25 4.63 -2.91 -16.78
CA GLU A 25 3.37 -2.14 -16.90
C GLU A 25 2.15 -2.87 -16.30
N ALA A 26 2.08 -4.19 -16.40
CA ALA A 26 0.98 -4.96 -15.82
C ALA A 26 1.07 -4.97 -14.28
N GLU A 27 2.28 -5.07 -13.73
CA GLU A 27 2.52 -5.02 -12.28
C GLU A 27 2.28 -3.61 -11.71
N LYS A 28 2.64 -2.55 -12.47
CA LYS A 28 2.28 -1.16 -12.15
C LYS A 28 0.77 -0.96 -12.10
N GLN A 29 0.07 -1.45 -13.13
CA GLN A 29 -1.39 -1.36 -13.21
C GLN A 29 -2.04 -2.08 -12.02
N LYS A 30 -1.54 -3.27 -11.69
CA LYS A 30 -2.00 -4.04 -10.53
C LYS A 30 -1.80 -3.29 -9.21
N ALA A 31 -0.64 -2.65 -9.03
CA ALA A 31 -0.38 -1.82 -7.86
C ALA A 31 -1.34 -0.62 -7.78
N ALA A 32 -1.64 0.01 -8.92
CA ALA A 32 -2.57 1.13 -8.99
C ALA A 32 -4.01 0.70 -8.66
N ASP A 33 -4.47 -0.41 -9.22
CA ASP A 33 -5.81 -0.94 -8.97
C ASP A 33 -5.97 -1.44 -7.53
N THR A 34 -4.95 -2.10 -6.98
CA THR A 34 -4.92 -2.50 -5.56
C THR A 34 -5.01 -1.28 -4.65
N ALA A 35 -4.24 -0.23 -4.93
CA ALA A 35 -4.26 1.00 -4.14
C ALA A 35 -5.61 1.72 -4.22
N ARG A 36 -6.25 1.77 -5.39
CA ARG A 36 -7.61 2.34 -5.55
C ARG A 36 -8.67 1.53 -4.80
N GLU A 37 -8.62 0.21 -4.91
CA GLU A 37 -9.55 -0.68 -4.21
C GLU A 37 -9.43 -0.49 -2.69
N TRP A 38 -8.19 -0.47 -2.19
CA TRP A 38 -7.90 -0.29 -0.77
C TRP A 38 -8.30 1.09 -0.28
N ALA A 39 -8.06 2.14 -1.06
CA ALA A 39 -8.53 3.49 -0.75
C ALA A 39 -10.06 3.52 -0.60
N ALA A 40 -10.79 2.85 -1.49
CA ALA A 40 -12.24 2.73 -1.41
C ALA A 40 -12.72 1.92 -0.19
N MET A 41 -11.98 0.87 0.23
CA MET A 41 -12.27 0.12 1.46
C MET A 41 -12.06 1.01 2.70
N VAL A 42 -10.94 1.73 2.77
CA VAL A 42 -10.65 2.66 3.86
C VAL A 42 -11.77 3.70 4.00
N LYS A 43 -12.18 4.32 2.90
CA LYS A 43 -13.26 5.32 2.88
C LYS A 43 -14.60 4.77 3.38
N ARG A 44 -14.86 3.48 3.16
CA ARG A 44 -16.05 2.79 3.67
C ARG A 44 -15.92 2.33 5.12
N GLY A 45 -14.75 2.51 5.74
CA GLY A 45 -14.45 1.98 7.08
C GLY A 45 -14.37 0.44 7.09
N GLU A 46 -14.06 -0.16 5.94
CA GLU A 46 -13.99 -1.60 5.75
C GLU A 46 -12.54 -2.11 5.81
N GLY A 47 -12.42 -3.41 6.06
CA GLY A 47 -11.13 -4.11 6.07
C GLY A 47 -10.46 -4.14 7.44
N TYR A 48 -9.65 -5.17 7.63
CA TYR A 48 -8.73 -5.30 8.75
C TYR A 48 -7.33 -5.06 8.20
N TRP A 49 -6.61 -4.13 8.81
CA TRP A 49 -5.36 -3.63 8.26
C TRP A 49 -4.19 -4.12 9.09
N SER A 50 -3.05 -4.34 8.43
CA SER A 50 -1.78 -4.62 9.09
C SER A 50 -0.74 -3.64 8.56
N TYR A 51 0.23 -3.31 9.40
CA TYR A 51 1.43 -2.62 8.95
C TYR A 51 2.65 -3.52 9.10
N TYR A 52 3.63 -3.31 8.22
CA TYR A 52 4.94 -3.94 8.29
C TYR A 52 5.99 -2.85 8.49
N GLY A 53 6.72 -2.93 9.61
CA GLY A 53 7.80 -2.02 9.96
C GLY A 53 9.01 -2.75 10.53
N LYS A 54 9.86 -2.04 11.28
CA LYS A 54 11.10 -2.60 11.87
C LYS A 54 10.88 -3.81 12.77
N GLU A 55 9.73 -3.87 13.44
CA GLU A 55 9.35 -4.97 14.33
C GLU A 55 8.56 -6.08 13.63
N GLY A 56 8.45 -6.04 12.30
CA GLY A 56 7.68 -7.00 11.49
C GLY A 56 6.21 -6.61 11.30
N ARG A 57 5.37 -7.60 10.97
CA ARG A 57 3.92 -7.45 10.75
C ARG A 57 3.21 -7.25 12.09
N LYS A 58 2.42 -6.18 12.21
CA LYS A 58 1.53 -5.95 13.34
C LYS A 58 0.13 -5.55 12.83
N PRO A 59 -0.96 -6.04 13.46
CA PRO A 59 -2.31 -5.63 13.11
C PRO A 59 -2.57 -4.19 13.57
N LEU A 60 -3.38 -3.47 12.81
CA LEU A 60 -3.90 -2.14 13.17
C LEU A 60 -5.28 -2.28 13.81
N LYS A 61 -5.58 -1.45 14.81
CA LYS A 61 -6.90 -1.39 15.44
C LYS A 61 -7.86 -0.51 14.64
N SER A 62 -7.33 0.51 13.95
CA SER A 62 -8.08 1.40 13.07
C SER A 62 -7.21 1.94 11.96
N TRP A 63 -7.84 2.51 10.92
CA TRP A 63 -7.11 3.22 9.88
C TRP A 63 -6.33 4.41 10.44
N GLU A 64 -6.93 5.18 11.35
CA GLU A 64 -6.32 6.35 12.01
C GLU A 64 -5.01 5.98 12.75
N GLU A 65 -4.95 4.80 13.39
CA GLU A 65 -3.71 4.28 13.98
C GLU A 65 -2.64 4.05 12.90
N GLY A 66 -3.03 3.48 11.76
CA GLY A 66 -2.16 3.29 10.61
C GLY A 66 -1.61 4.62 10.07
N GLU A 67 -2.45 5.65 9.99
CA GLU A 67 -2.02 7.00 9.59
C GLU A 67 -1.01 7.59 10.57
N GLU A 68 -1.24 7.47 11.88
CA GLU A 68 -0.32 7.98 12.88
C GLU A 68 1.04 7.26 12.82
N ILE A 69 1.02 5.94 12.67
CA ILE A 69 2.24 5.13 12.53
C ILE A 69 2.99 5.52 11.27
N ALA A 70 2.31 5.67 10.14
CA ALA A 70 2.94 6.04 8.88
C ALA A 70 3.53 7.46 8.89
N ARG A 71 2.89 8.40 9.61
CA ARG A 71 3.46 9.75 9.82
C ARG A 71 4.75 9.71 10.64
N LYS A 72 4.83 8.84 11.65
CA LYS A 72 6.03 8.66 12.48
C LYS A 72 7.10 7.83 11.77
N HIS A 73 6.69 6.89 10.93
CA HIS A 73 7.52 5.92 10.25
C HIS A 73 7.11 5.83 8.77
N PRO A 74 7.58 6.75 7.91
CA PRO A 74 7.21 6.77 6.48
C PRO A 74 7.71 5.56 5.69
N GLU A 75 8.57 4.74 6.31
CA GLU A 75 9.11 3.50 5.77
C GLU A 75 8.17 2.29 5.95
N VAL A 76 7.04 2.44 6.64
CA VAL A 76 6.09 1.34 6.85
C VAL A 76 5.26 1.06 5.61
N PHE A 77 4.91 -0.21 5.46
CA PHE A 77 3.98 -0.68 4.45
C PHE A 77 2.68 -1.09 5.12
N LEU A 78 1.57 -0.92 4.41
CA LEU A 78 0.25 -1.38 4.81
C LEU A 78 -0.19 -2.53 3.92
N SER A 79 -0.97 -3.43 4.51
CA SER A 79 -1.65 -4.49 3.79
C SER A 79 -3.07 -4.67 4.30
N GLN A 80 -3.98 -4.95 3.38
CA GLN A 80 -5.33 -5.36 3.70
C GLN A 80 -5.31 -6.87 3.98
N GLY A 81 -5.70 -7.21 5.19
CA GLY A 81 -5.85 -8.58 5.66
C GLY A 81 -4.67 -9.50 5.41
N ASP A 82 -4.91 -10.61 4.71
CA ASP A 82 -3.90 -11.59 4.31
C ASP A 82 -3.46 -11.41 2.84
N SER A 83 -3.64 -10.21 2.28
CA SER A 83 -3.15 -9.90 0.95
C SER A 83 -1.63 -10.12 0.88
N PRO A 84 -1.13 -10.74 -0.20
CA PRO A 84 0.31 -10.86 -0.42
C PRO A 84 0.96 -9.51 -0.74
N TYR A 85 0.16 -8.49 -1.07
CA TYR A 85 0.63 -7.17 -1.45
C TYR A 85 0.86 -6.29 -0.23
N TRP A 86 1.84 -5.40 -0.38
CA TRP A 86 2.18 -4.38 0.61
C TRP A 86 2.38 -3.07 -0.12
N LEU A 87 1.63 -2.05 0.31
CA LEU A 87 1.70 -0.71 -0.27
C LEU A 87 2.28 0.26 0.74
N PRO A 88 3.23 1.12 0.35
CA PRO A 88 3.61 2.28 1.15
C PRO A 88 2.39 3.13 1.47
N PHE A 89 2.33 3.66 2.70
CA PHE A 89 1.23 4.53 3.10
C PHE A 89 1.00 5.68 2.12
N LYS A 90 2.08 6.32 1.63
CA LYS A 90 1.98 7.43 0.67
C LYS A 90 1.25 7.09 -0.64
N ILE A 91 1.36 5.85 -1.13
CA ILE A 91 0.66 5.43 -2.36
C ILE A 91 -0.84 5.30 -2.08
N LEU A 92 -1.17 4.76 -0.91
CA LEU A 92 -2.54 4.58 -0.48
C LEU A 92 -3.21 5.92 -0.13
N SER A 93 -2.51 6.84 0.55
CA SER A 93 -2.98 8.20 0.79
C SER A 93 -3.24 8.96 -0.52
N PHE A 94 -2.29 8.90 -1.46
CA PHE A 94 -2.47 9.52 -2.77
C PHE A 94 -3.69 8.98 -3.51
N ALA A 95 -3.91 7.66 -3.47
CA ALA A 95 -5.10 7.02 -4.06
C ALA A 95 -6.41 7.45 -3.38
N MET A 96 -6.38 7.79 -2.08
CA MET A 96 -7.54 8.33 -1.37
C MET A 96 -7.82 9.80 -1.74
N GLU A 97 -6.79 10.58 -2.06
CA GLU A 97 -6.90 11.99 -2.46
C GLU A 97 -7.29 12.20 -3.93
N GLU A 98 -7.01 11.24 -4.82
CA GLU A 98 -7.29 11.30 -6.26
C GLU A 98 -8.79 11.14 -6.65
N GLU A 99 -9.74 11.38 -5.74
CA GLU A 99 -11.19 11.29 -5.99
C GLU A 99 -11.89 12.65 -6.09
#